data_AF-A0A1V1SR30-F1
#
_entry.id   AF-A0A1V1SR30-F1
#
_cell.length_a   1.000
_cell.length_b   1.000
_cell.length_c   1.000
_cell.angle_alpha   90.00
_cell.angle_beta   90.00
_cell.angle_gamma   90.00
#
_symmetry.space_group_name_H-M   'P 1'
#
loop_
_entity.id
_entity.type
_entity.pdbx_description
1 polymer ?
#
loop_
_entity_poly.entity_id
_entity_poly.type
_entity_poly.pdbx_seq_one_letter_code
_entity_poly.pdbx_strand_id
1 'polypeptide(L)'
;MNRKFASEKGESILPMRQSSRRTLIGLLAFFFTVTILVAYQRPLSPALNTRNRKSRFFRSSGHSHGVDAVANDTLGFSKIFVIGLPERTDKRDALALTGALTGFHVEFMDGVKGESVPDKAMPIGVEREALMNTNLGSWRGHMNAIRRIVEEDLESALIMEDDMDWDIRLKGQLKQVAEGARTLMPTSARSSSPYGNGWDVIWMGHCGEIFPEVLPENLGKPEHPKYIIYDDETVPPLSKVSGLVNFREYPEFTRFVHVAGGPICSFAYALSQSGARKVLMGLSVDRLGGAFDNALADFCRDGASGNLNGLQAKCISVTPPIFFHHRAKGRITKDSDIQKIEGDDLPIREKGTTENIVWSARNNIRNMMLGLKPENQFDK
;
A
#
# COMPACT_ATOMS: atom_id res chain seq x y z
N MET A 1 42.84 -62.16 -55.29
CA MET A 1 42.19 -63.17 -54.43
C MET A 1 41.05 -62.50 -53.67
N ASN A 2 39.80 -62.94 -53.96
CA ASN A 2 38.51 -62.83 -53.24
C ASN A 2 38.42 -62.07 -51.89
N ARG A 3 37.31 -61.44 -51.43
CA ARG A 3 35.93 -61.13 -51.90
C ARG A 3 35.24 -60.22 -50.83
N LYS A 4 34.44 -59.23 -51.29
CA LYS A 4 33.04 -58.78 -50.92
C LYS A 4 32.58 -58.53 -49.46
N PHE A 5 32.17 -57.28 -49.09
CA PHE A 5 30.81 -56.59 -49.02
C PHE A 5 30.11 -56.70 -47.62
N ALA A 6 29.33 -55.77 -47.04
CA ALA A 6 28.66 -54.48 -47.38
C ALA A 6 28.37 -53.69 -46.05
N SER A 7 28.52 -52.35 -45.97
CA SER A 7 27.52 -51.24 -46.06
C SER A 7 26.33 -51.24 -45.09
N GLU A 8 26.26 -50.24 -44.19
CA GLU A 8 25.01 -49.54 -43.85
C GLU A 8 25.24 -48.11 -43.28
N LYS A 9 24.29 -47.21 -43.57
CA LYS A 9 24.36 -45.74 -43.47
C LYS A 9 23.85 -45.20 -42.13
N GLY A 10 24.34 -44.03 -41.74
CA GLY A 10 23.83 -43.24 -40.62
C GLY A 10 22.58 -42.44 -40.97
N GLU A 11 21.64 -42.38 -40.02
CA GLU A 11 20.41 -41.57 -40.05
C GLU A 11 20.47 -40.42 -39.04
N SER A 12 19.95 -39.28 -39.47
CA SER A 12 19.67 -38.05 -38.71
C SER A 12 18.37 -38.17 -37.89
N ILE A 13 18.38 -37.78 -36.61
CA ILE A 13 17.18 -37.74 -35.74
C ILE A 13 16.68 -36.29 -35.58
N LEU A 14 15.43 -36.08 -36.00
CA LEU A 14 14.61 -34.86 -35.86
C LEU A 14 14.01 -34.72 -34.44
N PRO A 15 13.62 -33.50 -34.00
CA PRO A 15 13.04 -33.27 -32.68
C PRO A 15 11.59 -33.78 -32.55
N MET A 16 11.31 -34.41 -31.41
CA MET A 16 10.05 -35.06 -31.05
C MET A 16 8.95 -34.04 -30.72
N ARG A 17 7.86 -34.07 -31.48
CA ARG A 17 6.65 -33.24 -31.34
C ARG A 17 5.77 -33.75 -30.18
N GLN A 18 5.58 -32.93 -29.16
CA GLN A 18 4.71 -33.22 -28.02
C GLN A 18 3.22 -33.17 -28.42
N SER A 19 2.43 -34.13 -27.93
CA SER A 19 1.06 -34.42 -28.38
C SER A 19 0.00 -33.43 -27.87
N SER A 20 -0.65 -32.75 -28.81
CA SER A 20 -1.78 -31.80 -28.66
C SER A 20 -3.05 -32.34 -27.99
N ARG A 21 -3.11 -33.63 -27.61
CA ARG A 21 -4.33 -34.25 -27.05
C ARG A 21 -4.47 -34.10 -25.53
N ARG A 22 -3.40 -33.81 -24.77
CA ARG A 22 -3.47 -33.65 -23.31
C ARG A 22 -3.91 -32.25 -22.87
N THR A 23 -3.61 -31.23 -23.66
CA THR A 23 -4.01 -29.83 -23.41
C THR A 23 -5.51 -29.60 -23.65
N LEU A 24 -6.09 -30.33 -24.61
CA LEU A 24 -7.51 -30.21 -24.97
C LEU A 24 -8.45 -30.80 -23.91
N ILE A 25 -8.01 -31.86 -23.21
CA ILE A 25 -8.79 -32.50 -22.13
C ILE A 25 -8.82 -31.62 -20.87
N GLY A 26 -7.72 -30.92 -20.56
CA GLY A 26 -7.66 -29.98 -19.44
C GLY A 26 -8.54 -28.73 -19.64
N LEU A 27 -8.62 -28.21 -20.87
CA LEU A 27 -9.47 -27.06 -21.19
C LEU A 27 -10.98 -27.40 -21.13
N LEU A 28 -11.38 -28.59 -21.60
CA LEU A 28 -12.77 -29.02 -21.55
C LEU A 28 -13.26 -29.26 -20.10
N ALA A 29 -12.40 -29.74 -19.20
CA ALA A 29 -12.73 -29.90 -17.78
C ALA A 29 -12.88 -28.56 -17.03
N PHE A 30 -12.13 -27.53 -17.44
CA PHE A 30 -12.24 -26.18 -16.89
C PHE A 30 -13.54 -25.46 -17.34
N PHE A 31 -13.92 -25.58 -18.62
CA PHE A 31 -15.16 -24.98 -19.10
C PHE A 31 -16.42 -25.65 -18.53
N PHE A 32 -16.40 -26.96 -18.26
CA PHE A 32 -17.53 -27.69 -17.67
C PHE A 32 -17.73 -27.39 -16.18
N THR A 33 -16.66 -27.10 -15.44
CA THR A 33 -16.75 -26.70 -14.02
C THR A 33 -17.22 -25.25 -13.85
N VAL A 34 -16.84 -24.35 -14.76
CA VAL A 34 -17.31 -22.95 -14.77
C VAL A 34 -18.80 -22.86 -15.16
N THR A 35 -19.29 -23.67 -16.10
CA THR A 35 -20.71 -23.63 -16.49
C THR A 35 -21.66 -24.17 -15.42
N ILE A 36 -21.24 -25.16 -14.62
CA ILE A 36 -22.05 -25.66 -13.50
C ILE A 36 -22.13 -24.65 -12.35
N LEU A 37 -21.07 -23.87 -12.10
CA LEU A 37 -21.07 -22.78 -11.10
C LEU A 37 -21.95 -21.60 -11.51
N VAL A 38 -22.04 -21.28 -12.81
CA VAL A 38 -22.93 -20.23 -13.32
C VAL A 38 -24.40 -20.70 -13.36
N ALA A 39 -24.66 -21.97 -13.65
CA ALA A 39 -26.03 -22.51 -13.72
C ALA A 39 -26.72 -22.68 -12.35
N TYR A 40 -25.97 -22.68 -11.24
CA TYR A 40 -26.53 -22.77 -9.88
C TYR A 40 -26.79 -21.41 -9.21
N GLN A 41 -26.51 -20.29 -9.89
CA GLN A 41 -26.98 -18.98 -9.46
C GLN A 41 -28.45 -18.79 -9.85
N ARG A 42 -29.38 -19.26 -9.00
CA ARG A 42 -30.76 -18.77 -9.07
C ARG A 42 -30.78 -17.31 -8.58
N PRO A 43 -31.43 -16.38 -9.30
CA PRO A 43 -31.62 -15.03 -8.80
C PRO A 43 -32.64 -15.07 -7.66
N LEU A 44 -32.20 -14.88 -6.42
CA LEU A 44 -33.10 -14.45 -5.35
C LEU A 44 -33.38 -12.96 -5.58
N SER A 45 -34.57 -12.64 -6.05
CA SER A 45 -35.10 -11.28 -6.01
C SER A 45 -35.12 -10.78 -4.56
N PRO A 46 -34.46 -9.67 -4.20
CA PRO A 46 -34.69 -9.06 -2.91
C PRO A 46 -36.02 -8.31 -2.95
N ALA A 47 -37.01 -8.80 -2.22
CA ALA A 47 -38.18 -8.01 -1.85
C ALA A 47 -37.71 -6.79 -1.05
N LEU A 48 -37.88 -5.60 -1.62
CA LEU A 48 -37.67 -4.32 -0.96
C LEU A 48 -38.64 -4.20 0.23
N ASN A 49 -38.15 -4.52 1.43
CA ASN A 49 -38.86 -4.27 2.67
C ASN A 49 -38.28 -2.99 3.29
N THR A 50 -38.92 -1.86 3.02
CA THR A 50 -38.58 -0.54 3.54
C THR A 50 -38.89 -0.47 5.04
N ARG A 51 -37.96 -0.93 5.88
CA ARG A 51 -37.96 -0.60 7.31
C ARG A 51 -37.04 0.59 7.57
N ASN A 52 -37.68 1.73 7.80
CA ASN A 52 -37.12 2.96 8.38
C ASN A 52 -36.19 2.65 9.57
N ARG A 53 -34.87 2.57 9.32
CA ARG A 53 -33.84 2.60 10.34
C ARG A 53 -33.37 4.04 10.47
N LYS A 54 -33.95 4.76 11.44
CA LYS A 54 -33.44 6.09 11.85
C LYS A 54 -31.97 5.92 12.26
N SER A 55 -31.05 6.38 11.44
CA SER A 55 -29.65 6.53 11.84
C SER A 55 -29.61 7.54 12.99
N ARG A 56 -29.13 7.10 14.15
CA ARG A 56 -28.76 8.03 15.23
C ARG A 56 -27.53 8.79 14.75
N PHE A 57 -27.76 10.01 14.24
CA PHE A 57 -26.72 11.01 14.09
C PHE A 57 -26.16 11.31 15.49
N PHE A 58 -25.01 10.72 15.82
CA PHE A 58 -24.20 11.18 16.94
C PHE A 58 -23.48 12.44 16.49
N ARG A 59 -24.09 13.60 16.72
CA ARG A 59 -23.42 14.89 16.59
C ARG A 59 -22.54 15.07 17.83
N SER A 60 -21.30 14.61 17.75
CA SER A 60 -20.26 14.87 18.76
C SER A 60 -19.87 16.34 18.70
N SER A 61 -20.38 17.14 19.63
CA SER A 61 -19.97 18.53 19.86
C SER A 61 -18.89 18.62 20.94
N GLY A 62 -17.80 17.87 20.78
CA GLY A 62 -16.58 18.01 21.58
C GLY A 62 -15.52 18.74 20.77
N HIS A 63 -15.05 19.89 21.25
CA HIS A 63 -14.10 20.75 20.56
C HIS A 63 -12.83 20.01 20.11
N SER A 64 -12.50 20.20 18.82
CA SER A 64 -11.52 19.51 17.97
C SER A 64 -10.04 19.76 18.27
N HIS A 65 -9.69 20.33 19.44
CA HIS A 65 -8.33 20.85 19.70
C HIS A 65 -7.20 19.84 19.50
N GLY A 66 -7.46 18.54 19.62
CA GLY A 66 -6.45 17.49 19.40
C GLY A 66 -6.21 17.16 17.92
N VAL A 67 -7.21 17.28 17.04
CA VAL A 67 -7.09 16.91 15.63
C VAL A 67 -6.31 17.95 14.84
N ASP A 68 -6.42 19.23 15.21
CA ASP A 68 -5.71 20.32 14.52
C ASP A 68 -4.17 20.19 14.58
N ALA A 69 -3.64 19.33 15.46
CA ALA A 69 -2.22 18.99 15.54
C ALA A 69 -1.67 18.32 14.26
N VAL A 70 -2.51 17.78 13.36
CA VAL A 70 -2.06 17.32 12.02
C VAL A 70 -1.42 18.42 11.19
N ALA A 71 -1.67 19.69 11.54
CA ALA A 71 -1.15 20.83 10.81
C ALA A 71 0.27 21.25 11.23
N ASN A 72 0.86 20.62 12.25
CA ASN A 72 2.25 20.89 12.65
C ASN A 72 3.26 20.43 11.57
N ASP A 73 4.54 20.61 11.84
CA ASP A 73 5.65 20.25 10.95
C ASP A 73 6.00 18.76 10.94
N THR A 74 5.32 17.95 11.74
CA THR A 74 5.45 16.48 11.81
C THR A 74 4.14 15.75 11.46
N LEU A 75 3.16 16.46 10.91
CA LEU A 75 1.84 15.93 10.54
C LEU A 75 1.09 15.22 11.68
N GLY A 76 1.39 15.59 12.93
CA GLY A 76 0.82 15.00 14.13
C GLY A 76 1.55 13.76 14.68
N PHE A 77 2.68 13.37 14.10
CA PHE A 77 3.53 12.27 14.57
C PHE A 77 4.72 12.79 15.39
N SER A 78 5.45 11.91 16.08
CA SER A 78 6.72 12.32 16.72
C SER A 78 7.80 12.56 15.67
N LYS A 79 7.85 11.72 14.62
CA LYS A 79 8.78 11.84 13.50
C LYS A 79 8.15 11.38 12.19
N ILE A 80 8.75 11.83 11.08
CA ILE A 80 8.46 11.33 9.75
C ILE A 80 9.77 10.78 9.16
N PHE A 81 9.82 9.48 8.92
CA PHE A 81 10.95 8.79 8.31
C PHE A 81 10.71 8.56 6.81
N VAL A 82 11.73 8.83 6.00
CA VAL A 82 11.71 8.52 4.56
C VAL A 82 12.81 7.52 4.25
N ILE A 83 12.44 6.35 3.75
CA ILE A 83 13.37 5.27 3.43
C ILE A 83 13.72 5.36 1.94
N GLY A 84 15.02 5.41 1.65
CA GLY A 84 15.53 5.47 0.28
C GLY A 84 17.00 5.14 0.20
N LEU A 85 17.44 4.55 -0.90
CA LEU A 85 18.85 4.24 -1.11
C LEU A 85 19.68 5.54 -1.02
N PRO A 86 20.83 5.54 -0.32
CA PRO A 86 21.63 6.75 -0.12
C PRO A 86 22.13 7.39 -1.42
N GLU A 87 22.32 6.59 -2.48
CA GLU A 87 22.69 7.09 -3.81
C GLU A 87 21.57 7.85 -4.55
N ARG A 88 20.29 7.71 -4.15
CA ARG A 88 19.13 8.38 -4.77
C ARG A 88 18.95 9.81 -4.26
N THR A 89 20.03 10.60 -4.37
CA THR A 89 20.05 12.02 -3.99
C THR A 89 19.00 12.84 -4.73
N ASP A 90 18.70 12.48 -5.99
CA ASP A 90 17.62 13.08 -6.79
C ASP A 90 16.25 13.00 -6.11
N LYS A 91 15.93 11.86 -5.50
CA LYS A 91 14.67 11.66 -4.78
C LYS A 91 14.64 12.41 -3.45
N ARG A 92 15.77 12.41 -2.71
CA ARG A 92 15.90 13.12 -1.43
C ARG A 92 15.75 14.62 -1.59
N ASP A 93 16.43 15.22 -2.58
CA ASP A 93 16.34 16.66 -2.87
C ASP A 93 14.91 17.06 -3.20
N ALA A 94 14.24 16.30 -4.06
CA ALA A 94 12.87 16.56 -4.45
C ALA A 94 11.90 16.42 -3.25
N LEU A 95 12.05 15.40 -2.41
CA LEU A 95 11.16 15.17 -1.27
C LEU A 95 11.40 16.20 -0.15
N ALA A 96 12.65 16.59 0.11
CA ALA A 96 12.98 17.65 1.06
C ALA A 96 12.34 18.99 0.65
N LEU A 97 12.45 19.36 -0.63
CA LEU A 97 11.84 20.57 -1.16
C LEU A 97 10.31 20.51 -1.12
N THR A 98 9.72 19.37 -1.51
CA THR A 98 8.26 19.17 -1.49
C THR A 98 7.70 19.25 -0.07
N GLY A 99 8.35 18.60 0.90
CA GLY A 99 7.98 18.65 2.31
C GLY A 99 8.01 20.08 2.86
N ALA A 100 9.13 20.79 2.64
CA ALA A 100 9.27 22.18 3.09
C ALA A 100 8.18 23.10 2.51
N LEU A 101 7.85 22.97 1.23
CA LEU A 101 6.81 23.77 0.57
C LEU A 101 5.39 23.40 1.01
N THR A 102 5.18 22.18 1.51
CA THR A 102 3.89 21.73 2.06
C THR A 102 3.85 21.76 3.60
N GLY A 103 4.90 22.29 4.22
CA GLY A 103 4.96 22.65 5.63
C GLY A 103 5.22 21.49 6.59
N PHE A 104 6.02 20.50 6.21
CA PHE A 104 6.51 19.47 7.12
C PHE A 104 7.94 19.03 6.77
N HIS A 105 8.63 18.43 7.73
CA HIS A 105 10.00 17.97 7.56
C HIS A 105 10.12 16.46 7.76
N VAL A 106 11.14 15.88 7.13
CA VAL A 106 11.39 14.44 7.14
C VAL A 106 12.81 14.15 7.60
N GLU A 107 12.99 12.98 8.19
CA GLU A 107 14.30 12.41 8.52
C GLU A 107 14.58 11.24 7.56
N PHE A 108 15.63 11.35 6.76
CA PHE A 108 15.99 10.30 5.81
C PHE A 108 16.64 9.11 6.53
N MET A 109 16.17 7.92 6.19
CA MET A 109 16.71 6.64 6.63
C MET A 109 17.30 5.93 5.42
N ASP A 110 18.57 5.52 5.53
CA ASP A 110 19.24 4.83 4.43
C ASP A 110 18.59 3.47 4.18
N GLY A 111 18.15 3.27 2.94
CA GLY A 111 17.74 1.98 2.42
C GLY A 111 18.91 1.00 2.38
N VAL A 112 18.60 -0.29 2.35
CA VAL A 112 19.60 -1.36 2.42
C VAL A 112 19.59 -2.16 1.12
N LYS A 113 20.77 -2.43 0.57
CA LYS A 113 20.92 -3.38 -0.54
C LYS A 113 20.83 -4.80 0.00
N GLY A 114 19.97 -5.63 -0.56
CA GLY A 114 19.76 -7.00 -0.05
C GLY A 114 21.02 -7.86 -0.03
N GLU A 115 21.92 -7.63 -0.98
CA GLU A 115 23.22 -8.29 -1.06
C GLU A 115 24.08 -8.03 0.18
N SER A 116 23.87 -6.90 0.86
CA SER A 116 24.61 -6.52 2.07
C SER A 116 24.03 -7.11 3.36
N VAL A 117 22.83 -7.70 3.32
CA VAL A 117 22.21 -8.32 4.48
C VAL A 117 22.84 -9.70 4.70
N PRO A 118 23.47 -10.00 5.85
CA PRO A 118 24.04 -11.33 6.10
C PRO A 118 22.95 -12.40 6.30
N ASP A 119 23.19 -13.64 5.87
CA ASP A 119 22.23 -14.74 6.06
C ASP A 119 21.87 -14.95 7.54
N LYS A 120 22.84 -14.78 8.44
CA LYS A 120 22.64 -14.89 9.89
C LYS A 120 21.70 -13.82 10.48
N ALA A 121 21.41 -12.76 9.74
CA ALA A 121 20.50 -11.70 10.14
C ALA A 121 19.08 -11.88 9.57
N MET A 122 18.86 -12.89 8.71
CA MET A 122 17.55 -13.16 8.14
C MET A 122 16.62 -13.79 9.19
N PRO A 123 15.33 -13.40 9.23
CA PRO A 123 14.34 -14.04 10.08
C PRO A 123 14.20 -15.53 9.76
N ILE A 124 13.67 -16.28 10.74
CA ILE A 124 13.44 -17.72 10.58
C ILE A 124 12.50 -17.99 9.40
N GLY A 125 12.85 -18.98 8.57
CA GLY A 125 12.06 -19.43 7.44
C GLY A 125 12.21 -18.60 6.16
N VAL A 126 13.10 -17.60 6.16
CA VAL A 126 13.41 -16.84 4.94
C VAL A 126 14.43 -17.58 4.09
N GLU A 127 14.02 -17.96 2.88
CA GLU A 127 14.90 -18.42 1.82
C GLU A 127 15.24 -17.24 0.90
N ARG A 128 16.51 -16.88 0.81
CA ARG A 128 16.99 -15.66 0.12
C ARG A 128 16.57 -15.65 -1.35
N GLU A 129 16.74 -16.78 -2.04
CA GLU A 129 16.43 -16.93 -3.46
C GLU A 129 14.93 -16.77 -3.72
N ALA A 130 14.09 -17.25 -2.81
CA ALA A 130 12.64 -17.12 -2.91
C ALA A 130 12.17 -15.70 -2.61
N LEU A 131 12.78 -15.02 -1.63
CA LEU A 131 12.40 -13.67 -1.26
C LEU A 131 12.93 -12.62 -2.27
N MET A 132 14.05 -12.88 -2.94
CA MET A 132 14.83 -11.92 -3.73
C MET A 132 15.57 -10.88 -2.86
N ASN A 133 16.79 -10.53 -3.28
CA ASN A 133 17.61 -9.53 -2.57
C ASN A 133 16.91 -8.18 -2.44
N THR A 134 16.20 -7.72 -3.47
CA THR A 134 15.50 -6.42 -3.44
C THR A 134 14.46 -6.35 -2.31
N ASN A 135 13.68 -7.41 -2.11
CA ASN A 135 12.70 -7.48 -1.02
C ASN A 135 13.37 -7.64 0.35
N LEU A 136 14.49 -8.36 0.43
CA LEU A 136 15.27 -8.47 1.66
C LEU A 136 15.85 -7.11 2.09
N GLY A 137 16.34 -6.33 1.11
CA GLY A 137 16.81 -4.97 1.32
C GLY A 137 15.71 -4.00 1.78
N SER A 138 14.55 -4.06 1.11
CA SER A 138 13.34 -3.34 1.53
C SER A 138 12.97 -3.67 2.97
N TRP A 139 12.79 -4.95 3.30
CA TRP A 139 12.50 -5.40 4.66
C TRP A 139 13.48 -4.83 5.68
N ARG A 140 14.80 -4.95 5.43
CA ARG A 140 15.81 -4.48 6.37
C ARG A 140 15.75 -2.96 6.57
N GLY A 141 15.52 -2.21 5.50
CA GLY A 141 15.34 -0.75 5.54
C GLY A 141 14.14 -0.35 6.40
N HIS A 142 12.99 -0.96 6.16
CA HIS A 142 11.78 -0.74 6.98
C HIS A 142 12.00 -1.14 8.44
N MET A 143 12.60 -2.30 8.71
CA MET A 143 12.90 -2.72 10.09
C MET A 143 13.86 -1.77 10.80
N ASN A 144 14.79 -1.11 10.10
CA ASN A 144 15.65 -0.08 10.69
C ASN A 144 14.86 1.14 11.15
N ALA A 145 13.95 1.66 10.32
CA ALA A 145 13.10 2.80 10.68
C ALA A 145 12.15 2.45 11.85
N ILE A 146 11.55 1.25 11.82
CA ILE A 146 10.65 0.79 12.88
C ILE A 146 11.40 0.60 14.20
N ARG A 147 12.62 0.05 14.17
CA ARG A 147 13.45 -0.11 15.38
C ARG A 147 13.70 1.23 16.06
N ARG A 148 13.91 2.32 15.30
CA ARG A 148 14.10 3.66 15.87
C ARG A 148 12.91 4.17 16.66
N ILE A 149 11.68 3.85 16.26
CA ILE A 149 10.47 4.18 17.04
C ILE A 149 10.58 3.61 18.46
N VAL A 150 11.10 2.39 18.58
CA VAL A 150 11.25 1.70 19.87
C VAL A 150 12.47 2.20 20.64
N GLU A 151 13.63 2.35 19.99
CA GLU A 151 14.88 2.77 20.61
C GLU A 151 14.84 4.21 21.14
N GLU A 152 14.10 5.09 20.47
CA GLU A 152 13.92 6.49 20.87
C GLU A 152 12.65 6.74 21.68
N ASP A 153 11.87 5.69 21.98
CA ASP A 153 10.58 5.78 22.67
C ASP A 153 9.63 6.84 22.08
N LEU A 154 9.54 6.87 20.74
CA LEU A 154 8.65 7.78 20.02
C LEU A 154 7.20 7.34 20.21
N GLU A 155 6.27 8.28 20.47
CA GLU A 155 4.84 7.97 20.57
C GLU A 155 4.31 7.35 19.27
N SER A 156 4.73 7.91 18.13
CA SER A 156 4.43 7.39 16.80
C SER A 156 5.37 7.96 15.74
N ALA A 157 5.50 7.28 14.60
CA ALA A 157 6.15 7.85 13.43
C ALA A 157 5.42 7.46 12.14
N LEU A 158 5.40 8.39 11.18
CA LEU A 158 5.03 8.12 9.79
C LEU A 158 6.29 7.63 9.05
N ILE A 159 6.18 6.53 8.34
CA ILE A 159 7.24 5.96 7.51
C ILE A 159 6.76 6.00 6.06
N MET A 160 7.57 6.51 5.15
CA MET A 160 7.26 6.57 3.72
C MET A 160 8.47 6.22 2.86
N GLU A 161 8.23 5.81 1.62
CA GLU A 161 9.28 5.57 0.62
C GLU A 161 9.75 6.91 -0.02
N ASP A 162 10.92 6.92 -0.67
CA ASP A 162 11.57 8.14 -1.16
C ASP A 162 11.00 8.71 -2.47
N ASP A 163 10.12 7.97 -3.15
CA ASP A 163 9.40 8.36 -4.35
C ASP A 163 7.93 8.72 -4.09
N MET A 164 7.60 9.10 -2.86
CA MET A 164 6.24 9.49 -2.51
C MET A 164 5.85 10.91 -2.94
N ASP A 165 4.56 11.10 -3.19
CA ASP A 165 3.91 12.37 -3.44
C ASP A 165 2.50 12.40 -2.85
N TRP A 166 1.96 13.60 -2.71
CA TRP A 166 0.69 13.90 -2.04
C TRP A 166 0.00 15.10 -2.69
N ASP A 167 -1.27 15.31 -2.35
CA ASP A 167 -1.97 16.53 -2.74
C ASP A 167 -1.44 17.72 -1.93
N ILE A 168 -1.28 18.90 -2.53
CA ILE A 168 -0.84 20.10 -1.77
C ILE A 168 -1.79 20.46 -0.60
N ARG A 169 -3.01 19.91 -0.59
CA ARG A 169 -4.01 20.01 0.50
C ARG A 169 -3.84 18.94 1.59
N LEU A 170 -2.69 18.26 1.67
CA LEU A 170 -2.39 17.13 2.57
C LEU A 170 -2.92 17.30 4.00
N LYS A 171 -2.65 18.44 4.65
CA LYS A 171 -3.05 18.69 6.05
C LYS A 171 -4.58 18.65 6.24
N GLY A 172 -5.34 19.08 5.24
CA GLY A 172 -6.80 18.98 5.23
C GLY A 172 -7.28 17.53 5.11
N GLN A 173 -6.61 16.71 4.30
CA GLN A 173 -6.90 15.28 4.19
C GLN A 173 -6.60 14.57 5.52
N LEU A 174 -5.44 14.85 6.12
CA LEU A 174 -5.01 14.24 7.38
C LEU A 174 -5.94 14.57 8.56
N LYS A 175 -6.54 15.77 8.58
CA LYS A 175 -7.56 16.13 9.57
C LYS A 175 -8.73 15.15 9.55
N GLN A 176 -9.25 14.84 8.36
CA GLN A 176 -10.35 13.90 8.20
C GLN A 176 -9.93 12.45 8.49
N VAL A 177 -8.68 12.09 8.16
CA VAL A 177 -8.10 10.79 8.53
C VAL A 177 -8.01 10.64 10.05
N ALA A 178 -7.57 11.68 10.76
CA ALA A 178 -7.50 11.71 12.22
C ALA A 178 -8.87 11.58 12.89
N GLU A 179 -9.91 12.24 12.35
CA GLU A 179 -11.30 12.07 12.80
C GLU A 179 -11.79 10.64 12.61
N GLY A 180 -11.52 10.05 11.45
CA GLY A 180 -11.84 8.65 11.16
C GLY A 180 -11.11 7.68 12.09
N ALA A 181 -9.81 7.89 12.32
CA ALA A 181 -9.00 7.06 13.20
C ALA A 181 -9.53 7.05 14.64
N ARG A 182 -9.85 8.23 15.19
CA ARG A 182 -10.45 8.38 16.53
C ARG A 182 -11.85 7.75 16.63
N THR A 183 -12.62 7.82 15.56
CA THR A 183 -13.96 7.22 15.50
C THR A 183 -13.89 5.70 15.50
N LEU A 184 -12.96 5.11 14.74
CA LEU A 184 -12.82 3.66 14.61
C LEU A 184 -12.08 3.01 15.79
N MET A 185 -11.12 3.72 16.38
CA MET A 185 -10.29 3.24 17.49
C MET A 185 -10.45 4.14 18.72
N PRO A 186 -11.64 4.21 19.34
CA PRO A 186 -11.88 5.08 20.48
C PRO A 186 -11.03 4.62 21.68
N THR A 187 -10.41 5.56 22.36
CA THR A 187 -9.68 5.32 23.61
C THR A 187 -10.28 6.12 24.76
N SER A 188 -10.20 5.59 25.97
CA SER A 188 -10.77 6.21 27.17
C SER A 188 -9.94 7.40 27.69
N ALA A 189 -8.69 7.53 27.23
CA ALA A 189 -7.76 8.56 27.67
C ALA A 189 -7.72 9.74 26.68
N ARG A 190 -7.56 10.96 27.20
CA ARG A 190 -7.33 12.15 26.39
C ARG A 190 -5.94 12.06 25.73
N SER A 191 -5.89 11.60 24.48
CA SER A 191 -4.65 11.51 23.70
C SER A 191 -4.28 12.84 23.03
N SER A 192 -3.01 13.22 23.12
CA SER A 192 -2.36 14.34 22.42
C SER A 192 -2.19 14.08 20.92
N SER A 193 -2.01 12.83 20.50
CA SER A 193 -1.94 12.44 19.09
C SER A 193 -3.24 12.78 18.37
N PRO A 194 -3.23 13.50 17.23
CA PRO A 194 -4.45 13.81 16.47
C PRO A 194 -5.17 12.55 15.99
N TYR A 195 -4.45 11.46 15.73
CA TYR A 195 -5.01 10.18 15.28
C TYR A 195 -5.53 9.31 16.44
N GLY A 196 -5.39 9.77 17.69
CA GLY A 196 -5.59 8.96 18.88
C GLY A 196 -4.45 7.97 19.10
N ASN A 197 -4.59 7.10 20.11
CA ASN A 197 -3.58 6.11 20.52
C ASN A 197 -4.12 4.68 20.58
N GLY A 198 -5.25 4.41 19.92
CA GLY A 198 -5.91 3.10 19.92
C GLY A 198 -5.49 2.16 18.79
N TRP A 199 -4.67 2.64 17.85
CA TRP A 199 -4.23 1.94 16.65
C TRP A 199 -2.77 1.47 16.75
N ASP A 200 -2.42 0.45 15.99
CA ASP A 200 -1.05 -0.06 15.84
C ASP A 200 -0.44 0.41 14.50
N VAL A 201 -1.22 0.34 13.41
CA VAL A 201 -0.81 0.78 12.06
C VAL A 201 -1.87 1.71 11.47
N ILE A 202 -1.45 2.81 10.83
CA ILE A 202 -2.30 3.56 9.90
C ILE A 202 -1.66 3.52 8.52
N TRP A 203 -2.28 2.84 7.58
CA TRP A 203 -1.85 2.79 6.18
C TRP A 203 -2.42 3.99 5.42
N MET A 204 -1.55 4.87 4.96
CA MET A 204 -1.94 6.14 4.31
C MET A 204 -1.61 6.18 2.82
N GLY A 205 -0.67 5.34 2.38
CA GLY A 205 -0.31 5.18 0.99
C GLY A 205 -0.16 3.70 0.65
N HIS A 206 -0.91 3.24 -0.35
CA HIS A 206 -0.88 1.88 -0.87
C HIS A 206 -1.30 1.88 -2.34
N CYS A 207 -0.98 0.82 -3.07
CA CYS A 207 -1.40 0.61 -4.45
C CYS A 207 -2.92 0.35 -4.56
N GLY A 208 -3.51 -0.23 -3.51
CA GLY A 208 -4.92 -0.56 -3.47
C GLY A 208 -5.22 -1.55 -2.35
N GLU A 209 -6.47 -1.60 -1.93
CA GLU A 209 -6.93 -2.49 -0.88
C GLU A 209 -8.42 -2.84 -1.09
N ILE A 210 -8.82 -4.01 -0.61
CA ILE A 210 -10.22 -4.42 -0.48
C ILE A 210 -10.71 -4.25 0.95
N PHE A 211 -12.01 -4.06 1.15
CA PHE A 211 -12.55 -4.03 2.51
C PHE A 211 -12.44 -5.41 3.19
N PRO A 212 -12.06 -5.47 4.47
CA PRO A 212 -11.79 -6.74 5.16
C PRO A 212 -12.96 -7.72 5.17
N GLU A 213 -14.21 -7.25 5.13
CA GLU A 213 -15.40 -8.12 5.13
C GLU A 213 -15.57 -8.96 3.84
N VAL A 214 -14.89 -8.61 2.74
CA VAL A 214 -14.96 -9.42 1.50
C VAL A 214 -13.95 -10.58 1.51
N LEU A 215 -13.09 -10.64 2.53
CA LEU A 215 -12.08 -11.69 2.66
C LEU A 215 -12.71 -13.01 3.16
N PRO A 216 -12.23 -14.17 2.66
CA PRO A 216 -12.78 -15.49 3.02
C PRO A 216 -12.90 -15.74 4.53
N GLU A 217 -11.90 -15.35 5.31
CA GLU A 217 -11.85 -15.54 6.76
C GLU A 217 -12.81 -14.64 7.54
N ASN A 218 -13.38 -13.61 6.90
CA ASN A 218 -14.37 -12.71 7.49
C ASN A 218 -15.79 -12.93 6.98
N LEU A 219 -15.99 -13.88 6.08
CA LEU A 219 -17.33 -14.23 5.60
C LEU A 219 -18.23 -14.66 6.77
N GLY A 220 -19.42 -14.07 6.85
CA GLY A 220 -20.39 -14.32 7.91
C GLY A 220 -20.13 -13.59 9.24
N LYS A 221 -19.05 -12.81 9.35
CA LYS A 221 -18.82 -11.91 10.49
C LYS A 221 -19.53 -10.56 10.25
N PRO A 222 -19.79 -9.77 11.31
CA PRO A 222 -20.26 -8.41 11.14
C PRO A 222 -19.28 -7.58 10.29
N GLU A 223 -19.82 -6.70 9.46
CA GLU A 223 -18.99 -5.78 8.66
C GLU A 223 -18.11 -4.91 9.55
N HIS A 224 -16.89 -4.65 9.09
CA HIS A 224 -16.00 -3.74 9.78
C HIS A 224 -16.48 -2.29 9.62
N PRO A 225 -16.42 -1.49 10.69
CA PRO A 225 -16.84 -0.09 10.65
C PRO A 225 -15.95 0.72 9.70
N LYS A 226 -16.57 1.72 9.04
CA LYS A 226 -15.92 2.66 8.14
C LYS A 226 -16.32 4.07 8.52
N TYR A 227 -15.37 5.00 8.48
CA TYR A 227 -15.63 6.42 8.49
C TYR A 227 -15.62 6.90 7.03
N ILE A 228 -16.75 7.41 6.57
CA ILE A 228 -16.95 7.80 5.18
C ILE A 228 -16.87 9.32 5.08
N ILE A 229 -16.01 9.78 4.18
CA ILE A 229 -15.84 11.17 3.82
C ILE A 229 -16.50 11.36 2.45
N TYR A 230 -17.54 12.18 2.39
CA TYR A 230 -18.22 12.54 1.16
C TYR A 230 -17.70 13.88 0.63
N ASP A 231 -17.88 14.12 -0.67
CA ASP A 231 -17.54 15.38 -1.34
C ASP A 231 -16.07 15.80 -1.14
N ASP A 232 -15.16 14.83 -1.07
CA ASP A 232 -13.73 15.07 -0.94
C ASP A 232 -13.13 15.45 -2.29
N GLU A 233 -13.01 16.75 -2.55
CA GLU A 233 -12.39 17.31 -3.77
C GLU A 233 -10.90 16.93 -3.96
N THR A 234 -10.29 16.22 -3.00
CA THR A 234 -8.94 15.65 -3.14
C THR A 234 -8.95 14.24 -3.70
N VAL A 235 -10.12 13.60 -3.82
CA VAL A 235 -10.30 12.33 -4.53
C VAL A 235 -10.45 12.65 -6.02
N PRO A 236 -9.75 11.93 -6.93
CA PRO A 236 -9.96 12.11 -8.36
C PRO A 236 -11.38 11.71 -8.80
N PRO A 237 -11.86 12.21 -9.94
CA PRO A 237 -13.11 11.74 -10.52
C PRO A 237 -13.05 10.23 -10.85
N LEU A 238 -14.21 9.58 -10.99
CA LEU A 238 -14.34 8.13 -11.22
C LEU A 238 -13.55 7.60 -12.42
N SER A 239 -13.28 8.46 -13.40
CA SER A 239 -12.47 8.12 -14.59
C SER A 239 -10.96 8.08 -14.33
N LYS A 240 -10.51 8.56 -13.17
CA LYS A 240 -9.11 8.74 -12.78
C LYS A 240 -8.75 8.08 -11.46
N VAL A 241 -9.73 7.86 -10.57
CA VAL A 241 -9.52 7.12 -9.33
C VAL A 241 -9.23 5.65 -9.64
N SER A 242 -8.27 5.08 -8.96
CA SER A 242 -7.88 3.69 -9.08
C SER A 242 -7.83 3.02 -7.71
N GLY A 243 -7.95 1.69 -7.70
CA GLY A 243 -7.89 0.89 -6.49
C GLY A 243 -8.61 -0.44 -6.70
N LEU A 244 -8.72 -1.22 -5.62
CA LEU A 244 -9.40 -2.52 -5.65
C LEU A 244 -10.86 -2.46 -5.19
N VAL A 245 -11.26 -1.36 -4.55
CA VAL A 245 -12.66 -1.05 -4.25
C VAL A 245 -13.39 -0.63 -5.52
N ASN A 246 -14.61 -1.11 -5.71
CA ASN A 246 -15.49 -0.64 -6.78
C ASN A 246 -16.08 0.73 -6.45
N PHE A 247 -15.36 1.81 -6.78
CA PHE A 247 -15.79 3.18 -6.48
C PHE A 247 -17.12 3.58 -7.13
N ARG A 248 -17.59 2.86 -8.15
CA ARG A 248 -18.90 3.12 -8.79
C ARG A 248 -20.10 2.79 -7.91
N GLU A 249 -19.89 2.05 -6.82
CA GLU A 249 -20.93 1.73 -5.84
C GLU A 249 -21.17 2.88 -4.84
N TYR A 250 -20.35 3.93 -4.89
CA TYR A 250 -20.38 5.05 -3.96
C TYR A 250 -20.54 6.37 -4.73
N PRO A 251 -21.01 7.45 -4.06
CA PRO A 251 -20.94 8.79 -4.64
C PRO A 251 -19.52 9.11 -5.11
N GLU A 252 -19.40 9.84 -6.22
CA GLU A 252 -18.11 10.36 -6.65
C GLU A 252 -17.49 11.22 -5.54
N PHE A 253 -16.15 11.31 -5.49
CA PHE A 253 -15.43 12.03 -4.44
C PHE A 253 -15.61 11.46 -3.03
N THR A 254 -15.83 10.15 -2.91
CA THR A 254 -15.88 9.46 -1.61
C THR A 254 -14.51 8.91 -1.21
N ARG A 255 -14.11 9.16 0.04
CA ARG A 255 -12.95 8.53 0.71
C ARG A 255 -13.39 7.77 1.95
N PHE A 256 -12.68 6.70 2.25
CA PHE A 256 -12.92 5.84 3.40
C PHE A 256 -11.70 5.85 4.32
N VAL A 257 -11.93 5.96 5.62
CA VAL A 257 -11.01 5.48 6.64
C VAL A 257 -11.64 4.22 7.22
N HIS A 258 -10.93 3.09 7.22
CA HIS A 258 -11.51 1.80 7.56
C HIS A 258 -10.50 0.86 8.20
N VAL A 259 -10.97 -0.23 8.83
CA VAL A 259 -10.08 -1.31 9.26
C VAL A 259 -9.36 -1.89 8.04
N ALA A 260 -8.05 -2.08 8.13
CA ALA A 260 -7.26 -2.65 7.04
C ALA A 260 -7.55 -4.16 6.90
N GLY A 261 -7.87 -4.61 5.69
CA GLY A 261 -8.01 -6.03 5.33
C GLY A 261 -6.79 -6.62 4.63
N GLY A 262 -5.95 -5.81 3.99
CA GLY A 262 -4.74 -6.26 3.31
C GLY A 262 -4.29 -5.27 2.24
N PRO A 263 -3.76 -4.09 2.62
CA PRO A 263 -3.26 -3.11 1.67
C PRO A 263 -2.04 -3.64 0.90
N ILE A 264 -1.94 -3.31 -0.39
CA ILE A 264 -0.80 -3.69 -1.23
C ILE A 264 0.16 -2.50 -1.35
N CYS A 265 1.48 -2.71 -1.31
CA CYS A 265 2.53 -1.68 -1.31
C CYS A 265 2.59 -0.85 -0.02
N SER A 266 3.80 -0.55 0.45
CA SER A 266 4.09 0.17 1.70
C SER A 266 4.46 1.65 1.52
N PHE A 267 3.90 2.29 0.49
CA PHE A 267 4.16 3.69 0.09
C PHE A 267 4.23 4.66 1.28
N ALA A 268 3.23 4.65 2.16
CA ALA A 268 3.28 5.36 3.43
C ALA A 268 2.41 4.69 4.50
N TYR A 269 2.98 4.47 5.68
CA TYR A 269 2.27 3.93 6.82
C TYR A 269 2.83 4.52 8.13
N ALA A 270 1.98 4.71 9.11
CA ALA A 270 2.39 5.13 10.44
C ALA A 270 2.33 3.95 11.42
N LEU A 271 3.22 3.98 12.41
CA LEU A 271 3.21 3.06 13.54
C LEU A 271 3.12 3.84 14.83
N SER A 272 2.24 3.39 15.72
CA SER A 272 2.31 3.76 17.13
C SER A 272 3.47 3.03 17.77
N GLN A 273 3.90 3.48 18.95
CA GLN A 273 4.97 2.81 19.67
C GLN A 273 4.65 1.31 19.95
N SER A 274 3.41 1.00 20.34
CA SER A 274 2.97 -0.39 20.53
C SER A 274 2.94 -1.16 19.21
N GLY A 275 2.48 -0.52 18.14
CA GLY A 275 2.49 -1.09 16.79
C GLY A 275 3.91 -1.44 16.33
N ALA A 276 4.88 -0.56 16.54
CA ALA A 276 6.28 -0.79 16.19
C ALA A 276 6.85 -2.03 16.90
N ARG A 277 6.55 -2.22 18.19
CA ARG A 277 6.97 -3.42 18.93
C ARG A 277 6.31 -4.69 18.38
N LYS A 278 5.02 -4.64 18.06
CA LYS A 278 4.30 -5.78 17.45
C LYS A 278 4.85 -6.11 16.07
N VAL A 279 5.13 -5.12 15.24
CA VAL A 279 5.68 -5.34 13.89
C VAL A 279 7.10 -5.91 13.96
N LEU A 280 7.97 -5.41 14.84
CA LEU A 280 9.29 -6.02 15.06
C LEU A 280 9.19 -7.46 15.53
N MET A 281 8.24 -7.75 16.44
CA MET A 281 7.98 -9.12 16.88
C MET A 281 7.56 -10.00 15.70
N GLY A 282 6.52 -9.59 14.97
CA GLY A 282 5.87 -10.42 13.96
C GLY A 282 6.64 -10.56 12.64
N LEU A 283 7.41 -9.54 12.24
CA LEU A 283 8.06 -9.45 10.92
C LEU A 283 9.60 -9.52 11.00
N SER A 284 10.19 -9.64 12.20
CA SER A 284 11.63 -9.80 12.36
C SER A 284 12.02 -10.86 13.38
N VAL A 285 11.46 -10.82 14.60
CA VAL A 285 11.86 -11.75 15.67
C VAL A 285 11.26 -13.14 15.45
N ASP A 286 9.97 -13.21 15.09
CA ASP A 286 9.26 -14.46 14.86
C ASP A 286 9.57 -15.03 13.46
N ARG A 287 9.13 -14.33 12.41
CA ARG A 287 9.30 -14.75 11.02
C ARG A 287 9.17 -13.58 10.05
N LEU A 288 9.44 -13.82 8.77
CA LEU A 288 9.06 -12.92 7.67
C LEU A 288 8.34 -13.73 6.61
N GLY A 289 7.04 -13.50 6.46
CA GLY A 289 6.15 -14.30 5.59
C GLY A 289 6.24 -14.00 4.09
N GLY A 290 7.02 -12.99 3.69
CA GLY A 290 7.16 -12.56 2.29
C GLY A 290 7.83 -11.20 2.19
N ALA A 291 7.65 -10.52 1.06
CA ALA A 291 8.03 -9.11 0.92
C ALA A 291 7.41 -8.26 2.04
N PHE A 292 8.08 -7.19 2.45
CA PHE A 292 7.71 -6.42 3.64
C PHE A 292 6.26 -5.91 3.61
N ASP A 293 5.83 -5.39 2.47
CA ASP A 293 4.46 -4.91 2.25
C ASP A 293 3.43 -6.04 2.44
N ASN A 294 3.64 -7.19 1.83
CA ASN A 294 2.78 -8.36 2.01
C ASN A 294 2.77 -8.86 3.46
N ALA A 295 3.93 -8.88 4.12
CA ALA A 295 4.03 -9.31 5.51
C ALA A 295 3.31 -8.33 6.47
N LEU A 296 3.35 -7.02 6.19
CA LEU A 296 2.61 -6.01 6.96
C LEU A 296 1.11 -6.08 6.68
N ALA A 297 0.73 -6.35 5.43
CA ALA A 297 -0.66 -6.58 5.04
C ALA A 297 -1.25 -7.81 5.76
N ASP A 298 -0.52 -8.92 5.77
CA ASP A 298 -0.90 -10.15 6.48
C ASP A 298 -1.00 -9.93 8.00
N PHE A 299 -0.08 -9.17 8.59
CA PHE A 299 -0.15 -8.76 10.00
C PHE A 299 -1.44 -8.01 10.32
N CYS A 300 -1.85 -7.08 9.46
CA CYS A 300 -3.09 -6.33 9.62
C CYS A 300 -4.34 -7.19 9.37
N ARG A 301 -4.30 -8.04 8.34
CA ARG A 301 -5.35 -8.98 7.97
C ARG A 301 -5.65 -9.97 9.09
N ASP A 302 -4.62 -10.52 9.73
CA ASP A 302 -4.73 -11.39 10.89
C ASP A 302 -5.48 -10.71 12.04
N GLY A 303 -5.12 -9.46 12.34
CA GLY A 303 -5.81 -8.64 13.34
C GLY A 303 -7.28 -8.38 13.00
N ALA A 304 -7.58 -8.00 11.75
CA ALA A 304 -8.94 -7.80 11.27
C ALA A 304 -9.78 -9.09 11.34
N SER A 305 -9.16 -10.25 11.14
CA SER A 305 -9.82 -11.54 11.29
C SER A 305 -10.26 -11.86 12.73
N GLY A 306 -9.76 -11.13 13.72
CA GLY A 306 -10.02 -11.41 15.13
C GLY A 306 -9.28 -12.64 15.64
N ASN A 307 -8.13 -12.99 15.04
CA ASN A 307 -7.31 -14.10 15.50
C ASN A 307 -6.79 -13.85 16.92
N LEU A 308 -7.35 -14.57 17.90
CA LEU A 308 -6.98 -14.45 19.31
C LEU A 308 -5.58 -15.00 19.63
N ASN A 309 -5.03 -15.84 18.77
CA ASN A 309 -3.68 -16.38 18.90
C ASN A 309 -2.61 -15.49 18.24
N GLY A 310 -3.04 -14.47 17.50
CA GLY A 310 -2.16 -13.50 16.84
C GLY A 310 -1.78 -12.33 17.75
N LEU A 311 -1.06 -11.36 17.17
CA LEU A 311 -0.66 -10.12 17.85
C LEU A 311 -1.81 -9.10 18.01
N GLN A 312 -3.01 -9.46 17.53
CA GLN A 312 -4.22 -8.64 17.62
C GLN A 312 -3.95 -7.21 17.13
N ALA A 313 -3.40 -7.12 15.92
CA ALA A 313 -3.03 -5.86 15.30
C ALA A 313 -4.27 -5.00 15.04
N LYS A 314 -4.21 -3.72 15.43
CA LYS A 314 -5.27 -2.75 15.14
C LYS A 314 -4.83 -1.84 14.00
N CYS A 315 -5.16 -2.23 12.78
CA CYS A 315 -4.77 -1.50 11.59
C CYS A 315 -5.93 -0.71 10.99
N ILE A 316 -5.65 0.53 10.61
CA ILE A 316 -6.54 1.39 9.84
C ILE A 316 -5.90 1.66 8.49
N SER A 317 -6.71 1.81 7.45
CA SER A 317 -6.29 2.19 6.11
C SER A 317 -7.17 3.31 5.55
N VAL A 318 -6.67 4.00 4.53
CA VAL A 318 -7.33 5.12 3.85
C VAL A 318 -7.47 4.84 2.36
N THR A 319 -8.71 4.71 1.87
CA THR A 319 -9.00 4.36 0.46
C THR A 319 -9.95 5.39 -0.19
N PRO A 320 -9.61 6.03 -1.33
CA PRO A 320 -8.30 6.01 -1.98
C PRO A 320 -7.20 6.54 -1.05
N PRO A 321 -5.92 6.19 -1.29
CA PRO A 321 -4.78 6.63 -0.48
C PRO A 321 -4.54 8.15 -0.55
N ILE A 322 -3.85 8.69 0.45
CA ILE A 322 -3.43 10.12 0.50
C ILE A 322 -1.98 10.33 0.07
N PHE A 323 -1.16 9.27 0.13
CA PHE A 323 0.20 9.24 -0.42
C PHE A 323 0.27 8.21 -1.54
N PHE A 324 1.00 8.51 -2.60
CA PHE A 324 1.19 7.58 -3.71
C PHE A 324 2.57 7.72 -4.35
N HIS A 325 3.00 6.65 -5.02
CA HIS A 325 4.24 6.65 -5.81
C HIS A 325 4.18 7.68 -6.96
N HIS A 326 5.14 8.60 -6.95
CA HIS A 326 5.39 9.58 -7.99
C HIS A 326 6.36 9.07 -9.04
N ARG A 327 5.90 9.06 -10.29
CA ARG A 327 6.74 8.79 -11.45
C ARG A 327 7.27 10.09 -12.02
N ALA A 328 8.53 10.40 -11.74
CA ALA A 328 9.15 11.67 -12.09
C ALA A 328 9.27 11.89 -13.61
N LYS A 329 9.35 13.17 -14.02
CA LYS A 329 9.78 13.55 -15.37
C LYS A 329 11.17 12.97 -15.67
N GLY A 330 11.38 12.47 -16.89
CA GLY A 330 12.66 11.94 -17.34
C GLY A 330 12.60 10.47 -17.75
N ARG A 331 13.75 9.77 -17.66
CA ARG A 331 13.85 8.35 -18.06
C ARG A 331 12.98 7.48 -17.15
N ILE A 332 12.14 6.64 -17.74
CA ILE A 332 11.25 5.74 -17.00
C ILE A 332 11.98 4.66 -16.19
N THR A 333 13.24 4.37 -16.53
CA THR A 333 14.09 3.45 -15.75
C THR A 333 14.40 3.95 -14.35
N LYS A 334 14.11 5.23 -14.05
CA LYS A 334 14.29 5.82 -12.71
C LYS A 334 13.13 5.53 -11.75
N ASP A 335 12.02 4.98 -12.26
CA ASP A 335 10.78 4.75 -11.49
C ASP A 335 10.94 3.67 -10.43
N SER A 336 11.89 2.73 -10.57
CA SER A 336 12.10 1.67 -9.60
C SER A 336 13.54 1.19 -9.59
N ASP A 337 14.10 1.01 -8.39
CA ASP A 337 15.39 0.35 -8.20
C ASP A 337 15.24 -1.18 -8.06
N ILE A 338 14.01 -1.70 -8.11
CA ILE A 338 13.67 -3.13 -7.93
C ILE A 338 13.28 -3.79 -9.25
N GLN A 339 12.57 -3.07 -10.13
CA GLN A 339 12.18 -3.57 -11.45
C GLN A 339 13.13 -3.06 -12.53
N LYS A 340 13.82 -3.98 -13.22
CA LYS A 340 14.63 -3.63 -14.39
C LYS A 340 13.73 -3.48 -15.61
N ILE A 341 13.58 -2.25 -16.09
CA ILE A 341 13.00 -1.98 -17.41
C ILE A 341 14.17 -1.91 -18.39
N GLU A 342 14.28 -2.90 -19.28
CA GLU A 342 15.34 -2.98 -20.30
C GLU A 342 14.79 -2.63 -21.69
N GLY A 343 15.60 -1.92 -22.48
CA GLY A 343 15.28 -1.52 -23.85
C GLY A 343 16.14 -0.33 -24.30
N ASP A 344 16.59 -0.36 -25.55
CA ASP A 344 17.48 0.67 -26.09
C ASP A 344 16.76 2.01 -26.36
N ASP A 345 15.43 1.98 -26.55
CA ASP A 345 14.57 3.15 -26.87
C ASP A 345 13.42 3.33 -25.86
N LEU A 346 13.72 3.28 -24.55
CA LEU A 346 12.70 3.54 -23.54
C LEU A 346 12.25 5.01 -23.56
N PRO A 347 10.93 5.28 -23.52
CA PRO A 347 10.41 6.64 -23.65
C PRO A 347 10.91 7.53 -22.51
N ILE A 348 11.08 8.82 -22.81
CA ILE A 348 11.27 9.87 -21.81
C ILE A 348 9.91 10.42 -21.43
N ARG A 349 9.61 10.45 -20.12
CA ARG A 349 8.40 11.03 -19.58
C ARG A 349 8.54 12.55 -19.56
N GLU A 350 7.69 13.25 -20.29
CA GLU A 350 7.71 14.73 -20.39
C GLU A 350 7.16 15.45 -19.15
N LYS A 351 6.18 14.83 -18.47
CA LYS A 351 5.54 15.35 -17.25
C LYS A 351 5.43 14.25 -16.21
N GLY A 352 5.83 14.53 -14.97
CA GLY A 352 5.68 13.58 -13.88
C GLY A 352 4.21 13.26 -13.61
N THR A 353 3.92 12.08 -13.05
CA THR A 353 2.55 11.68 -12.73
C THR A 353 2.49 10.96 -11.39
N THR A 354 1.41 11.21 -10.66
CA THR A 354 1.10 10.55 -9.39
C THR A 354 -0.33 10.08 -9.44
N GLU A 355 -0.53 8.78 -9.44
CA GLU A 355 -1.85 8.18 -9.44
C GLU A 355 -2.61 8.51 -8.14
N ASN A 356 -3.94 8.61 -8.22
CA ASN A 356 -4.84 8.99 -7.12
C ASN A 356 -4.64 10.37 -6.47
N ILE A 357 -3.66 11.17 -6.89
CA ILE A 357 -3.43 12.52 -6.37
C ILE A 357 -3.98 13.54 -7.39
N VAL A 358 -4.70 14.57 -6.97
CA VAL A 358 -5.26 15.57 -7.90
C VAL A 358 -4.26 16.69 -8.15
N TRP A 359 -3.81 17.37 -7.08
CA TRP A 359 -2.82 18.43 -7.15
C TRP A 359 -1.47 17.94 -6.61
N SER A 360 -0.76 17.16 -7.43
CA SER A 360 0.57 16.61 -7.10
C SER A 360 1.51 17.69 -6.59
N ALA A 361 1.99 17.53 -5.36
CA ALA A 361 2.93 18.46 -4.74
C ALA A 361 4.26 18.47 -5.50
N ARG A 362 4.75 17.29 -5.93
CA ARG A 362 5.97 17.17 -6.74
C ARG A 362 5.88 17.88 -8.10
N ASN A 363 4.74 17.75 -8.79
CA ASN A 363 4.54 18.49 -10.05
C ASN A 363 4.34 19.99 -9.84
N ASN A 364 3.95 20.41 -8.63
CA ASN A 364 3.69 21.81 -8.29
C ASN A 364 4.83 22.51 -7.52
N ILE A 365 6.00 21.87 -7.33
CA ILE A 365 7.16 22.47 -6.65
C ILE A 365 7.46 23.87 -7.22
N ARG A 366 7.62 23.96 -8.54
CA ARG A 366 7.93 25.24 -9.20
C ARG A 366 6.81 26.27 -9.00
N ASN A 367 5.56 25.83 -9.06
CA ASN A 367 4.41 26.72 -8.89
C ASN A 367 4.35 27.28 -7.47
N MET A 368 4.55 26.44 -6.45
CA MET A 368 4.61 26.85 -5.05
C MET A 368 5.79 27.80 -4.79
N MET A 369 6.99 27.52 -5.33
CA MET A 369 8.16 28.39 -5.16
C MET A 369 7.98 29.79 -5.78
N LEU A 370 7.28 29.88 -6.91
CA LEU A 370 7.09 31.12 -7.65
C LEU A 370 5.77 31.83 -7.33
N GLY A 371 4.96 31.30 -6.41
CA GLY A 371 3.63 31.83 -6.10
C GLY A 371 2.64 31.75 -7.27
N LEU A 372 2.83 30.79 -8.19
CA LEU A 372 1.94 30.56 -9.32
C LEU A 372 0.75 29.69 -8.88
N LYS A 373 -0.33 29.75 -9.66
CA LYS A 373 -1.50 28.91 -9.45
C LYS A 373 -1.11 27.42 -9.57
N PRO A 374 -1.48 26.56 -8.60
CA PRO A 374 -1.27 25.13 -8.73
C PRO A 374 -2.02 24.52 -9.91
N GLU A 375 -1.41 23.51 -10.52
CA GLU A 375 -1.98 22.74 -11.63
C GLU A 375 -2.52 21.41 -11.14
N ASN A 376 -3.73 21.09 -11.59
CA ASN A 376 -4.29 19.76 -11.54
C ASN A 376 -3.61 18.88 -12.60
N GLN A 377 -3.14 17.70 -12.20
CA GLN A 377 -2.49 16.80 -13.16
C GLN A 377 -3.47 16.09 -14.11
N PHE A 378 -4.78 16.16 -13.85
CA PHE A 378 -5.81 15.60 -14.70
C PHE A 378 -6.46 16.60 -15.65
N ASP A 379 -6.21 17.90 -15.45
CA ASP A 379 -6.65 18.95 -16.39
C ASP A 379 -5.76 18.90 -17.64
N LYS A 380 -6.36 19.13 -18.81
CA LYS A 380 -5.68 19.07 -20.11
C LYS A 380 -5.03 20.39 -20.49
#